data_AF-A0A4R6TZG5-F1
#
_entry.id   AF-A0A4R6TZG5-F1
#
_cell.length_a   1.000
_cell.length_b   1.000
_cell.length_c   1.000
_cell.angle_alpha   90.00
_cell.angle_beta   90.00
_cell.angle_gamma   90.00
#
_symmetry.space_group_name_H-M   'P 1'
#
loop_
_entity.id
_entity.type
_entity.pdbx_description
1 polymer ?
#
loop_
_entity_poly.entity_id
_entity_poly.type
_entity_poly.pdbx_seq_one_letter_code
_entity_poly.pdbx_strand_id
1 'polypeptide(L)'
;MPKEITERDQQYWSTNLRLIIICLAIWAFVSYGLGLLLRPLFMGIHIGGADLGFWFAQQGSIFTFLALIVFYAWRMNKLDDEFGLED
;
A
#
# COMPACT_ATOMS: atom_id res chain seq x y z
N MET A 1 -20.02 1.08 -30.25
CA MET A 1 -18.97 0.09 -30.59
C MET A 1 -18.19 -0.19 -29.32
N PRO A 2 -18.05 -1.44 -28.87
CA PRO A 2 -17.17 -1.75 -27.74
C PRO A 2 -15.73 -1.35 -28.12
N LYS A 3 -15.01 -0.66 -27.21
CA LYS A 3 -13.57 -0.39 -27.37
C LYS A 3 -12.86 -1.74 -27.47
N GLU A 4 -12.12 -1.98 -28.56
CA GLU A 4 -11.21 -3.13 -28.63
C GLU A 4 -10.18 -3.02 -27.51
N ILE A 5 -10.10 -4.04 -26.66
CA ILE A 5 -9.07 -4.11 -25.62
C ILE A 5 -7.77 -4.51 -26.30
N THR A 6 -6.81 -3.61 -26.32
CA THR A 6 -5.49 -3.86 -26.91
C THR A 6 -4.60 -4.63 -25.94
N GLU A 7 -3.53 -5.26 -26.43
CA GLU A 7 -2.52 -5.90 -25.56
C GLU A 7 -1.89 -4.91 -24.56
N ARG A 8 -1.78 -3.62 -24.93
CA ARG A 8 -1.28 -2.57 -24.05
C ARG A 8 -2.21 -2.28 -22.88
N ASP A 9 -3.53 -2.30 -23.10
CA ASP A 9 -4.53 -2.12 -22.04
C ASP A 9 -4.46 -3.26 -21.00
N GLN A 10 -4.22 -4.48 -21.47
CA GLN A 10 -4.05 -5.66 -20.59
C GLN A 10 -2.77 -5.56 -19.76
N GLN A 11 -1.65 -5.13 -20.35
CA GLN A 11 -0.39 -4.93 -19.63
C GLN A 11 -0.47 -3.81 -18.60
N TYR A 12 -1.13 -2.70 -18.95
CA TYR A 12 -1.39 -1.59 -18.03
C TYR A 12 -2.23 -2.06 -16.83
N TRP A 13 -3.34 -2.76 -17.10
CA TRP A 13 -4.21 -3.31 -16.06
C TRP A 13 -3.47 -4.28 -15.13
N SER A 14 -2.71 -5.23 -15.69
CA SER A 14 -1.89 -6.18 -14.92
C SER A 14 -0.89 -5.47 -14.01
N THR A 15 -0.23 -4.44 -14.54
CA THR A 15 0.77 -3.66 -13.80
C THR A 15 0.14 -2.88 -12.66
N ASN A 16 -1.00 -2.24 -12.91
CA ASN A 16 -1.76 -1.54 -11.88
C ASN A 16 -2.24 -2.50 -10.78
N LEU A 17 -2.79 -3.64 -11.17
CA LEU A 17 -3.29 -4.65 -10.23
C LEU A 17 -2.15 -5.20 -9.35
N ARG A 18 -0.95 -5.36 -9.91
CA ARG A 18 0.26 -5.71 -9.15
C ARG A 18 0.66 -4.63 -8.14
N LEU A 19 0.57 -3.35 -8.50
CA LEU A 19 0.84 -2.24 -7.57
C LEU A 19 -0.15 -2.24 -6.40
N ILE A 20 -1.44 -2.42 -6.68
CA ILE A 20 -2.48 -2.50 -5.66
C ILE A 20 -2.20 -3.67 -4.71
N ILE A 21 -1.90 -4.86 -5.23
CA ILE A 21 -1.61 -6.05 -4.40
C ILE A 21 -0.40 -5.80 -3.50
N ILE A 22 0.67 -5.19 -4.01
CA ILE A 22 1.85 -4.85 -3.21
C ILE A 22 1.49 -3.86 -2.10
N CYS A 23 0.71 -2.81 -2.41
CA CYS A 23 0.28 -1.85 -1.40
C CYS A 23 -0.56 -2.52 -0.30
N LEU A 24 -1.51 -3.39 -0.68
CA LEU A 24 -2.33 -4.13 0.28
C LEU A 24 -1.51 -5.10 1.13
N ALA A 25 -0.51 -5.77 0.55
CA ALA A 25 0.39 -6.65 1.27
C ALA A 25 1.24 -5.90 2.31
N ILE A 26 1.81 -4.75 1.93
CA ILE A 26 2.57 -3.87 2.84
C ILE A 26 1.64 -3.37 3.95
N TRP A 27 0.45 -2.90 3.59
CA TRP A 27 -0.52 -2.40 4.57
C TRP A 27 -0.95 -3.48 5.56
N ALA A 28 -1.26 -4.69 5.09
CA ALA A 28 -1.62 -5.82 5.96
C ALA A 28 -0.44 -6.23 6.85
N PHE A 29 0.78 -6.25 6.32
CA PHE A 29 1.99 -6.54 7.10
C PHE A 29 2.25 -5.52 8.20
N VAL A 30 2.09 -4.22 7.91
CA VAL A 30 2.29 -3.17 8.92
C VAL A 30 1.17 -3.17 9.96
N SER A 31 -0.08 -3.35 9.52
CA SER A 31 -1.24 -3.29 10.42
C SER A 31 -1.33 -4.52 11.32
N TYR A 32 -1.16 -5.72 10.77
CA TYR A 32 -1.33 -6.98 11.49
C TYR A 32 -0.01 -7.66 11.82
N GLY A 33 0.95 -7.66 10.89
CA GLY A 33 2.25 -8.29 11.09
C GLY A 33 3.04 -7.64 12.21
N LEU A 34 3.23 -6.32 12.19
CA LEU A 34 3.97 -5.61 13.24
C LEU A 34 3.19 -5.56 14.58
N GLY A 35 1.86 -5.48 14.53
CA GLY A 35 1.03 -5.45 15.74
C GLY A 35 0.94 -6.79 16.49
N LEU A 36 0.95 -7.92 15.76
CA LEU A 36 0.64 -9.24 16.31
C LEU A 36 1.88 -10.14 16.43
N LEU A 37 2.76 -10.18 15.42
CA LEU A 37 3.98 -11.02 15.45
C LEU A 37 5.09 -10.43 16.31
N LEU A 38 5.26 -9.10 16.28
CA LEU A 38 6.29 -8.42 17.07
C LEU A 38 5.79 -7.97 18.45
N ARG A 39 4.54 -8.30 18.80
CA ARG A 39 3.97 -8.00 20.12
C ARG A 39 4.88 -8.40 21.30
N PRO A 40 5.48 -9.61 21.36
CA PRO A 40 6.39 -9.96 22.46
C PRO A 40 7.71 -9.18 22.43
N LEU A 41 8.18 -8.75 21.26
CA LEU A 41 9.40 -7.92 21.13
C LEU A 41 9.18 -6.46 21.56
N PHE A 42 7.93 -5.99 21.48
CA PHE A 42 7.55 -4.62 21.84
C PHE A 42 6.92 -4.51 23.23
N MET A 43 6.78 -5.60 23.97
CA MET A 43 6.32 -5.56 25.36
C MET A 43 7.30 -4.72 26.20
N GLY A 44 6.80 -3.62 26.78
CA GLY A 44 7.57 -2.72 27.63
C GLY A 44 7.95 -1.37 27.00
N ILE A 45 7.74 -1.19 25.69
CA ILE A 45 7.86 0.13 25.05
C ILE A 45 6.45 0.71 24.93
N HIS A 46 6.17 1.72 25.75
CA HIS A 46 4.88 2.41 25.73
C HIS A 46 5.02 3.77 25.01
N ILE A 47 4.12 4.04 24.07
CA ILE A 47 4.00 5.34 23.41
C ILE A 47 2.59 5.87 23.66
N GLY A 48 2.50 7.05 24.28
CA GLY A 48 1.20 7.68 24.57
C GLY A 48 0.33 6.88 25.53
N GLY A 49 0.92 6.04 26.40
CA GLY A 49 0.19 5.22 27.38
C GLY A 49 -0.32 3.88 26.85
N ALA A 50 -0.08 3.56 25.58
CA ALA A 50 -0.39 2.25 24.98
C ALA A 50 0.89 1.50 24.58
N ASP A 51 0.83 0.17 24.53
CA ASP A 51 1.91 -0.64 23.98
C ASP A 51 2.21 -0.25 22.53
N LEU A 52 3.50 -0.22 22.18
CA LEU A 52 3.97 0.14 20.84
C LEU A 52 3.32 -0.72 19.74
N GLY A 53 3.10 -2.01 19.98
CA GLY A 53 2.39 -2.89 19.05
C GLY A 53 0.94 -2.44 18.79
N PHE A 54 0.27 -1.93 19.81
CA PHE A 54 -1.10 -1.39 19.71
C PHE A 54 -1.11 -0.04 18.98
N TRP A 55 -0.11 0.80 19.23
CA TRP A 55 0.08 2.06 18.50
C TRP A 55 0.29 1.83 17.00
N PHE A 56 1.11 0.83 16.63
CA PHE A 56 1.32 0.45 15.23
C PHE A 56 0.05 -0.11 14.57
N ALA A 57 -0.71 -0.94 15.29
CA ALA A 57 -1.97 -1.48 14.78
C ALA A 57 -2.99 -0.38 14.45
N GLN A 58 -3.00 0.73 15.20
CA GLN A 58 -3.95 1.83 15.03
C GLN A 58 -3.37 2.98 14.20
N GLN A 59 -2.45 3.76 14.77
CA GLN A 59 -1.91 4.98 14.16
C GLN A 59 -0.87 4.65 13.08
N GLY A 60 -0.03 3.65 13.33
CA GLY A 60 0.93 3.17 12.34
C GLY A 60 0.25 2.69 11.05
N SER A 61 -0.87 1.97 11.16
CA SER A 61 -1.68 1.52 10.02
C SER A 61 -2.21 2.69 9.20
N ILE A 62 -2.81 3.70 9.85
CA ILE A 62 -3.38 4.87 9.16
C ILE A 62 -2.29 5.67 8.43
N PHE A 63 -1.17 5.95 9.10
CA PHE A 63 -0.08 6.69 8.46
C PHE A 63 0.54 5.91 7.30
N THR A 64 0.70 4.60 7.45
CA THR A 64 1.19 3.73 6.37
C THR A 64 0.21 3.72 5.20
N PHE A 65 -1.08 3.65 5.47
CA PHE A 65 -2.11 3.69 4.43
C PHE A 65 -2.06 5.00 3.63
N LEU A 66 -1.97 6.15 4.30
CA LEU A 66 -1.82 7.45 3.63
C LEU A 66 -0.54 7.53 2.80
N ALA A 67 0.59 7.04 3.34
CA ALA A 67 1.85 6.99 2.60
C ALA A 67 1.75 6.11 1.35
N LEU A 68 1.08 4.96 1.45
CA LEU A 68 0.84 4.06 0.32
C LEU A 68 -0.07 4.69 -0.74
N ILE A 69 -1.08 5.46 -0.36
CA ILE A 69 -1.92 6.19 -1.32
C ILE A 69 -1.09 7.18 -2.12
N VAL A 70 -0.29 8.01 -1.44
CA VAL A 70 0.57 9.01 -2.12
C VAL A 70 1.60 8.32 -3.01
N PHE A 71 2.22 7.24 -2.53
CA PHE A 71 3.15 6.43 -3.30
C PHE A 71 2.50 5.80 -4.54
N TYR A 72 1.32 5.22 -4.38
CA TYR A 72 0.56 4.63 -5.48
C TYR A 72 0.21 5.69 -6.52
N ALA A 73 -0.32 6.85 -6.11
CA ALA A 73 -0.65 7.93 -7.03
C ALA A 73 0.57 8.41 -7.82
N TRP A 74 1.72 8.60 -7.15
CA TRP A 74 2.96 8.95 -7.83
C TRP A 74 3.44 7.85 -8.80
N ARG A 75 3.34 6.58 -8.40
CA ARG A 75 3.76 5.47 -9.25
C ARG A 75 2.84 5.27 -10.45
N MET A 76 1.55 5.56 -10.27
CA MET A 76 0.53 5.51 -11.32
C MET A 76 0.76 6.61 -12.35
N ASN A 77 1.04 7.85 -11.93
CA ASN A 77 1.44 8.92 -12.86
C ASN A 77 2.63 8.49 -13.71
N LYS A 78 3.68 7.93 -13.08
CA LYS A 78 4.83 7.41 -13.83
C LYS A 78 4.47 6.26 -14.78
N LEU A 79 3.50 5.42 -14.41
CA LEU A 79 3.02 4.34 -15.28
C LEU A 79 2.24 4.92 -16.47
N ASP A 80 1.47 5.98 -16.26
CA ASP A 80 0.76 6.68 -17.32
C ASP A 80 1.76 7.32 -18.32
N ASP A 81 2.85 7.92 -17.83
CA ASP A 81 3.95 8.43 -18.67
C ASP A 81 4.60 7.30 -19.49
N GLU A 82 4.89 6.14 -18.87
CA GLU A 82 5.50 4.98 -19.52
C GLU A 82 4.63 4.40 -20.65
N PHE A 83 3.31 4.50 -20.52
CA PHE A 83 2.35 4.00 -21.52
C PHE A 83 1.89 5.08 -22.51
N GLY A 84 2.36 6.33 -22.36
CA GLY A 84 2.00 7.46 -23.22
C GLY A 84 0.52 7.81 -23.14
N LEU A 85 -0.07 7.68 -21.95
CA LEU A 85 -1.47 7.98 -21.65
C LEU A 85 -1.66 9.43 -21.13
N GLU A 86 -0.62 10.27 -21.20
CA GLU A 86 -0.73 11.70 -20.96
C GLU A 86 -1.62 12.34 -22.05
N ASP A 87 -2.73 12.95 -21.64
CA ASP A 87 -3.54 13.86 -22.48
C ASP A 87 -2.81 15.19 -22.73
#